data_AF-A0A8S3J0W2-F1
#
_entry.id   AF-A0A8S3J0W2-F1
#
_cell.length_a   1.000
_cell.length_b   1.000
_cell.length_c   1.000
_cell.angle_alpha   90.00
_cell.angle_beta   90.00
_cell.angle_gamma   90.00
#
_symmetry.space_group_name_H-M   'P 1'
#
loop_
_entity.id
_entity.type
_entity.pdbx_description
1 polymer ?
#
loop_
_entity_poly.entity_id
_entity_poly.type
_entity_poly.pdbx_seq_one_letter_code
_entity_poly.pdbx_strand_id
1 'polypeptide(L)'
;ALEDVNTRQKPTFLYVLSIFDKIFTVIFTFELILKWFAYGISNYFTNGWNKLDFVIVTVSVLGTILDLFGIADIPAFKSMRTLRALRPLKALSRFEGIRIVVNALFGAIPSIFNVLLVCLVFWLIFSIMGVQLFSGKFYKCVYVGTHDRVNVSENIKNKNDCLNSNYTWENSRINFDNVLIGYLALFQVVSYQI
;
A
#
# COMPACT_ATOMS: atom_id res chain seq x y z
N ALA A 1 -13.83 -2.30 3.50
CA ALA A 1 -15.05 -2.65 2.74
C ALA A 1 -16.22 -1.68 2.96
N LEU A 2 -16.12 -0.64 3.80
CA LEU A 2 -17.22 0.29 4.11
C LEU A 2 -16.85 1.77 3.95
N GLU A 3 -15.78 2.05 3.22
CA GLU A 3 -15.31 3.42 2.98
C GLU A 3 -15.44 3.74 1.49
N ASP A 4 -16.68 3.66 1.00
CA ASP A 4 -17.04 4.16 -0.33
C ASP A 4 -17.14 5.69 -0.30
N VAL A 5 -16.92 6.32 -1.45
CA VAL A 5 -16.98 7.78 -1.66
C VAL A 5 -18.32 8.40 -1.20
N ASN A 6 -19.36 7.60 -1.04
CA ASN A 6 -20.69 8.02 -0.62
C ASN A 6 -20.85 8.24 0.92
N THR A 7 -19.87 7.85 1.76
CA THR A 7 -20.01 7.97 3.23
C THR A 7 -19.97 9.42 3.75
N ARG A 8 -19.63 10.41 2.92
CA ARG A 8 -19.74 11.84 3.30
C ARG A 8 -21.17 12.29 3.56
N GLN A 9 -22.19 11.58 3.06
CA GLN A 9 -23.59 11.99 3.19
C GLN A 9 -24.29 11.55 4.48
N LYS A 10 -23.70 10.63 5.27
CA LYS A 10 -24.31 10.13 6.52
C LYS A 10 -23.50 10.57 7.75
N PRO A 11 -23.67 11.83 8.22
CA PRO A 11 -22.92 12.33 9.38
C PRO A 11 -23.17 11.51 10.65
N THR A 12 -24.34 10.89 10.77
CA THR A 12 -24.71 9.99 11.88
C THR A 12 -23.83 8.73 11.93
N PHE A 13 -23.52 8.12 10.77
CA PHE A 13 -22.70 6.91 10.72
C PHE A 13 -21.25 7.19 11.12
N LEU A 14 -20.68 8.29 10.62
CA LEU A 14 -19.32 8.72 10.98
C LEU A 14 -19.22 9.05 12.49
N TYR A 15 -20.26 9.67 13.05
CA TYR A 15 -20.32 9.96 14.48
C TYR A 15 -20.38 8.68 15.34
N VAL A 16 -21.23 7.72 14.97
CA VAL A 16 -21.34 6.43 15.65
C VAL A 16 -20.02 5.65 15.60
N LEU A 17 -19.36 5.60 14.44
CA LEU A 17 -18.05 4.97 14.30
C LEU A 17 -17.00 5.63 15.20
N SER A 18 -16.96 6.96 15.26
CA SER A 18 -16.06 7.72 16.14
C SER A 18 -16.28 7.41 17.62
N ILE A 19 -17.54 7.24 18.04
CA ILE A 19 -17.87 6.84 19.41
C ILE A 19 -17.35 5.43 19.70
N PHE A 20 -17.63 4.46 18.82
CA PHE A 20 -17.14 3.09 18.98
C PHE A 20 -15.62 3.04 19.06
N ASP A 21 -14.92 3.79 18.20
CA ASP A 21 -13.46 3.87 18.22
C ASP A 21 -12.91 4.40 19.54
N LYS A 22 -13.54 5.44 20.11
CA LYS A 22 -13.15 5.97 21.43
C LYS A 22 -13.36 4.93 22.53
N ILE A 23 -14.51 4.27 22.56
CA ILE A 23 -14.83 3.21 23.54
C ILE A 23 -13.81 2.07 23.44
N PHE A 24 -13.53 1.58 22.23
CA PHE A 24 -12.52 0.55 22.02
C PHE A 24 -11.10 1.02 22.33
N THR A 25 -10.78 2.31 22.22
CA THR A 25 -9.45 2.78 22.61
C THR A 25 -9.30 2.75 24.12
N VAL A 26 -10.31 3.20 24.87
CA VAL A 26 -10.32 3.20 26.34
C VAL A 26 -10.24 1.78 26.91
N ILE A 27 -11.11 0.87 26.44
CA ILE A 27 -11.15 -0.51 26.93
C ILE A 27 -9.79 -1.21 26.76
N PHE A 28 -9.16 -1.04 25.60
CA PHE A 28 -7.88 -1.72 25.34
C PHE A 28 -6.69 -1.04 26.01
N THR A 29 -6.75 0.27 26.23
CA THR A 29 -5.76 0.94 27.08
C THR A 29 -5.82 0.38 28.50
N PHE A 30 -7.03 0.15 29.02
CA PHE A 30 -7.21 -0.51 30.31
C PHE A 30 -6.71 -1.96 30.32
N GLU A 31 -7.04 -2.75 29.30
CA GLU A 31 -6.53 -4.13 29.13
C GLU A 31 -4.99 -4.17 29.12
N LEU A 32 -4.35 -3.20 28.45
CA LEU A 32 -2.89 -3.09 28.37
C LEU A 32 -2.25 -2.76 29.73
N ILE A 33 -2.85 -1.83 30.46
CA ILE A 33 -2.41 -1.47 31.82
C ILE A 33 -2.51 -2.69 32.74
N LEU A 34 -3.62 -3.44 32.68
CA LEU A 34 -3.77 -4.69 33.43
C LEU A 34 -2.71 -5.73 33.06
N LYS A 35 -2.40 -5.90 31.77
CA LYS A 35 -1.33 -6.81 31.33
C LYS A 35 0.05 -6.39 31.83
N TRP A 36 0.33 -5.09 31.90
CA TRP A 36 1.59 -4.59 32.47
C TRP A 36 1.71 -4.89 33.96
N PHE A 37 0.64 -4.70 34.72
CA PHE A 37 0.63 -5.06 36.15
C PHE A 37 0.73 -6.57 36.38
N ALA A 38 0.08 -7.39 35.53
CA ALA A 38 0.06 -8.84 35.70
C ALA A 38 1.37 -9.53 35.27
N TYR A 39 1.93 -9.18 34.11
CA TYR A 39 3.09 -9.87 33.52
C TYR A 39 4.43 -9.17 33.80
N GLY A 40 4.41 -7.89 34.17
CA GLY A 40 5.61 -7.04 34.25
C GLY A 40 6.13 -6.60 32.88
N ILE A 41 6.78 -5.43 32.82
CA ILE A 41 7.29 -4.82 31.58
C ILE A 41 8.18 -5.78 30.79
N SER A 42 9.11 -6.48 31.44
CA SER A 42 10.10 -7.33 30.76
C SER A 42 9.47 -8.52 30.04
N ASN A 43 8.52 -9.20 30.68
CA ASN A 43 7.88 -10.37 30.07
C ASN A 43 6.86 -9.97 29.00
N TYR A 44 6.23 -8.80 29.16
CA TYR A 44 5.31 -8.24 28.16
C TYR A 44 5.99 -8.01 26.81
N PHE A 45 7.21 -7.47 26.80
CA PHE A 45 8.00 -7.22 25.59
C PHE A 45 8.71 -8.47 25.03
N THR A 46 8.47 -9.68 25.55
CA THR A 46 9.01 -10.89 24.92
C THR A 46 8.06 -11.43 23.85
N ASN A 47 6.74 -11.28 24.05
CA ASN A 47 5.73 -11.75 23.11
C ASN A 47 5.49 -10.76 21.96
N GLY A 48 5.74 -11.18 20.71
CA GLY A 48 5.54 -10.33 19.52
C GLY A 48 4.10 -9.83 19.34
N TRP A 49 3.11 -10.63 19.73
CA TRP A 49 1.70 -10.26 19.70
C TRP A 49 1.35 -9.14 20.69
N ASN A 50 1.97 -9.14 21.87
CA ASN A 50 1.81 -8.08 22.85
C ASN A 50 2.50 -6.78 22.39
N LYS A 51 3.65 -6.87 21.70
CA LYS A 51 4.30 -5.71 21.09
C LYS A 51 3.39 -5.03 20.05
N LEU A 52 2.75 -5.83 19.19
CA LEU A 52 1.84 -5.33 18.18
C LEU A 52 0.64 -4.63 18.82
N ASP A 53 0.04 -5.23 19.85
CA ASP A 53 -1.05 -4.63 20.63
C ASP A 53 -0.65 -3.27 21.25
N PHE A 54 0.55 -3.19 21.85
CA PHE A 54 1.09 -1.95 22.41
C PHE A 54 1.25 -0.84 21.37
N VAL A 55 1.79 -1.15 20.19
CA VAL A 55 1.96 -0.17 19.10
C VAL A 55 0.60 0.37 18.65
N ILE A 56 -0.39 -0.51 18.47
CA ILE A 56 -1.75 -0.10 18.05
C ILE A 56 -2.40 0.81 19.09
N VAL A 57 -2.34 0.44 20.38
CA VAL A 57 -2.92 1.26 21.46
C VAL A 57 -2.22 2.61 21.54
N THR A 58 -0.88 2.64 21.48
CA THR A 58 -0.09 3.88 21.54
C THR A 58 -0.48 4.85 20.42
N VAL A 59 -0.54 4.37 19.17
CA VAL A 59 -0.93 5.19 18.01
C VAL A 59 -2.37 5.70 18.14
N SER A 60 -3.29 4.86 18.65
CA SER A 60 -4.70 5.23 18.82
C SER A 60 -4.90 6.28 19.91
N VAL A 61 -4.19 6.15 21.03
CA VAL A 61 -4.21 7.12 22.14
C VAL A 61 -3.58 8.44 21.68
N LEU A 62 -2.42 8.40 21.02
CA LEU A 62 -1.76 9.60 20.50
C LEU A 62 -2.68 10.39 19.55
N GLY A 63 -3.35 9.67 18.64
CA GLY A 63 -4.31 10.27 17.71
C GLY A 63 -5.51 10.91 18.40
N THR A 64 -6.03 10.30 19.47
CA THR A 64 -7.17 10.83 20.22
C THR A 64 -6.78 12.05 21.05
N ILE A 65 -5.58 12.03 21.65
CA ILE A 65 -5.02 13.16 22.42
C ILE A 65 -4.82 14.36 21.49
N LEU A 66 -4.24 14.15 20.31
CA LEU A 66 -3.95 15.23 19.37
C LEU A 66 -5.22 15.86 18.78
N ASP A 67 -6.26 15.05 18.53
CA ASP A 67 -7.58 15.56 18.14
C ASP A 67 -8.23 16.41 19.26
N LEU A 68 -7.99 16.07 20.54
CA LEU A 68 -8.48 16.85 21.70
C LEU A 68 -7.75 18.19 21.87
N PHE A 69 -6.44 18.23 21.64
CA PHE A 69 -5.63 19.45 21.78
C PHE A 69 -5.74 20.42 20.60
N GLY A 70 -6.45 20.06 19.53
CA GLY A 70 -6.66 20.93 18.37
C GLY A 70 -5.41 21.20 17.52
N ILE A 71 -4.31 20.46 17.74
CA ILE A 71 -3.03 20.62 17.01
C ILE A 71 -3.07 19.80 15.70
N ALA A 72 -4.23 19.72 15.07
CA ALA A 72 -4.50 18.78 13.98
C ALA A 72 -3.91 19.21 12.62
N ASP A 73 -3.35 20.42 12.53
CA ASP A 73 -2.94 21.07 11.28
C ASP A 73 -1.45 20.97 10.96
N ILE A 74 -0.63 20.33 11.80
CA ILE A 74 0.78 20.10 11.48
C ILE A 74 0.87 18.91 10.49
N PRO A 75 1.57 19.05 9.35
CA PRO A 75 1.63 18.02 8.30
C PRO A 75 2.16 16.66 8.78
N ALA A 76 2.99 16.63 9.83
CA ALA A 76 3.45 15.40 10.47
C ALA A 76 2.30 14.57 11.09
N PHE A 77 1.17 15.19 11.47
CA PHE A 77 0.02 14.49 12.03
C PHE A 77 -0.98 13.98 10.97
N LYS A 78 -0.77 14.32 9.70
CA LYS A 78 -1.56 13.79 8.58
C LYS A 78 -1.31 12.28 8.36
N SER A 79 -0.08 11.81 8.62
CA SER A 79 0.27 10.38 8.55
C SER A 79 -0.41 9.59 9.68
N MET A 80 -0.56 10.15 10.87
CA MET A 80 -1.24 9.49 11.98
C MET A 80 -2.73 9.24 11.70
N ARG A 81 -3.36 10.05 10.83
CA ARG A 81 -4.70 9.75 10.31
C ARG A 81 -4.72 8.49 9.44
N THR A 82 -3.70 8.27 8.61
CA THR A 82 -3.57 7.03 7.81
C THR A 82 -3.33 5.79 8.67
N LEU A 83 -2.71 5.94 9.85
CA LEU A 83 -2.53 4.83 10.78
C LEU A 83 -3.84 4.30 11.38
N ARG A 84 -4.97 5.02 11.24
CA ARG A 84 -6.30 4.49 11.59
C ARG A 84 -6.70 3.29 10.73
N ALA A 85 -6.09 3.13 9.55
CA ALA A 85 -6.22 1.93 8.73
C ALA A 85 -5.65 0.67 9.41
N LEU A 86 -4.89 0.81 10.51
CA LEU A 86 -4.39 -0.32 11.30
C LEU A 86 -5.43 -0.90 12.27
N ARG A 87 -6.58 -0.23 12.50
CA ARG A 87 -7.62 -0.71 13.42
C ARG A 87 -8.12 -2.14 13.14
N PRO A 88 -8.29 -2.59 11.88
CA PRO A 88 -8.63 -3.97 11.58
C PRO A 88 -7.59 -4.97 12.12
N LEU A 89 -6.30 -4.60 12.23
CA LEU A 89 -5.28 -5.49 12.78
C LEU A 89 -5.51 -5.80 14.26
N LYS A 90 -6.22 -4.94 14.99
CA LYS A 90 -6.61 -5.17 16.39
C LYS A 90 -7.57 -6.34 16.54
N ALA A 91 -8.42 -6.58 15.52
CA ALA A 91 -9.25 -7.78 15.50
C ALA A 91 -8.39 -9.03 15.29
N LEU A 92 -7.37 -8.96 14.44
CA LEU A 92 -6.48 -10.09 14.13
C LEU A 92 -5.72 -10.59 15.38
N SER A 93 -5.29 -9.69 16.29
CA SER A 93 -4.61 -10.10 17.52
C SER A 93 -5.52 -10.75 18.57
N ARG A 94 -6.84 -10.50 18.49
CA ARG A 94 -7.84 -11.04 19.42
C ARG A 94 -8.41 -12.38 18.98
N PHE A 95 -8.55 -12.61 17.67
CA PHE A 95 -9.05 -13.88 17.15
C PHE A 95 -7.95 -14.93 17.14
N GLU A 96 -8.05 -15.89 18.07
CA GLU A 96 -7.09 -17.01 18.19
C GLU A 96 -6.96 -17.81 16.88
N GLY A 97 -8.08 -18.04 16.15
CA GLY A 97 -8.05 -18.69 14.84
C GLY A 97 -7.21 -17.94 13.80
N ILE A 98 -7.27 -16.61 13.76
CA ILE A 98 -6.48 -15.79 12.83
C ILE A 98 -5.01 -15.79 13.25
N ARG A 99 -4.73 -15.75 14.56
CA ARG A 99 -3.38 -15.80 15.11
C ARG A 99 -2.63 -17.06 14.67
N ILE A 100 -3.30 -18.20 14.64
CA ILE A 100 -2.73 -19.48 14.18
C ILE A 100 -2.34 -19.38 12.71
N VAL A 101 -3.23 -18.88 11.85
CA VAL A 101 -2.98 -18.71 10.41
C VAL A 101 -1.80 -17.76 10.17
N VAL A 102 -1.76 -16.63 10.88
CA VAL A 102 -0.67 -15.64 10.74
C VAL A 102 0.65 -16.21 11.23
N ASN A 103 0.69 -16.94 12.35
CA ASN A 103 1.90 -17.61 12.81
C ASN A 103 2.39 -18.65 11.79
N ALA A 104 1.47 -19.43 11.19
CA ALA A 104 1.81 -20.37 10.14
C ALA A 104 2.38 -19.65 8.90
N LEU A 105 1.81 -18.52 8.52
CA LEU A 105 2.30 -17.69 7.42
C LEU A 105 3.72 -17.16 7.72
N PHE A 106 3.96 -16.60 8.91
CA PHE A 106 5.29 -16.14 9.34
C PHE A 106 6.32 -17.28 9.35
N GLY A 107 5.91 -18.49 9.73
CA GLY A 107 6.75 -19.69 9.63
C GLY A 107 7.13 -20.07 8.19
N ALA A 108 6.28 -19.76 7.21
CA ALA A 108 6.53 -20.03 5.79
C ALA A 108 7.36 -18.95 5.09
N ILE A 109 7.39 -17.71 5.59
CA ILE A 109 8.16 -16.58 5.02
C ILE A 109 9.62 -16.94 4.69
N PRO A 110 10.43 -17.54 5.58
CA PRO A 110 11.83 -17.82 5.27
C PRO A 110 11.99 -18.78 4.08
N SER A 111 11.11 -19.77 3.95
CA SER A 111 11.12 -20.70 2.81
C SER A 111 10.71 -19.99 1.51
N ILE A 112 9.65 -19.19 1.55
CA ILE A 112 9.17 -18.41 0.40
C ILE A 112 10.24 -17.40 -0.05
N PHE A 113 10.96 -16.78 0.89
CA PHE A 113 11.99 -15.80 0.60
C PHE A 113 13.13 -16.39 -0.25
N ASN A 114 13.54 -17.63 0.04
CA ASN A 114 14.56 -18.32 -0.76
C ASN A 114 14.11 -18.52 -2.21
N VAL A 115 12.87 -18.96 -2.43
CA VAL A 115 12.30 -19.15 -3.77
C VAL A 115 12.13 -17.80 -4.48
N LEU A 116 11.65 -16.79 -3.76
CA LEU A 116 11.45 -15.44 -4.27
C LEU A 116 12.78 -14.82 -4.74
N LEU A 117 13.88 -15.02 -4.01
CA LEU A 117 15.20 -14.54 -4.41
C LEU A 117 15.64 -15.14 -5.75
N VAL A 118 15.47 -16.46 -5.93
CA VAL A 118 15.78 -17.13 -7.21
C VAL A 118 14.90 -16.58 -8.34
N CYS A 119 13.60 -16.41 -8.11
CA CYS A 119 12.69 -15.81 -9.08
C CYS A 119 13.09 -14.38 -9.44
N LEU A 120 13.51 -13.56 -8.47
CA LEU A 120 13.97 -12.20 -8.72
C LEU A 120 15.20 -12.18 -9.60
N VAL A 121 16.19 -13.03 -9.36
CA VAL A 121 17.40 -13.11 -10.21
C VAL A 121 17.03 -13.55 -11.63
N PHE A 122 16.13 -14.51 -11.77
CA PHE A 122 15.67 -14.96 -13.08
C PHE A 122 14.94 -13.86 -13.86
N TRP A 123 14.04 -13.13 -13.19
CA TRP A 123 13.35 -11.98 -13.78
C TRP A 123 14.29 -10.82 -14.07
N LEU A 124 15.40 -10.69 -13.35
CA LEU A 124 16.42 -9.67 -13.62
C LEU A 124 16.99 -9.82 -15.03
N ILE A 125 17.33 -11.05 -15.40
CA ILE A 125 17.93 -11.36 -16.71
C ILE A 125 16.97 -10.96 -17.83
N PHE A 126 15.70 -11.38 -17.75
CA PHE A 126 14.70 -10.99 -18.73
C PHE A 126 14.40 -9.50 -18.74
N SER A 127 14.44 -8.85 -17.58
CA SER A 127 14.25 -7.40 -17.50
C SER A 127 15.39 -6.67 -18.23
N ILE A 128 16.66 -7.06 -18.00
CA ILE A 128 17.82 -6.48 -18.69
C ILE A 128 17.73 -6.73 -20.21
N MET A 129 17.37 -7.94 -20.63
CA MET A 129 17.13 -8.24 -22.05
C MET A 129 16.01 -7.37 -22.62
N GLY A 130 14.92 -7.20 -21.88
CA GLY A 130 13.78 -6.35 -22.28
C GLY A 130 14.17 -4.89 -22.43
N VAL A 131 15.00 -4.36 -21.52
CA VAL A 131 15.53 -2.99 -21.65
C VAL A 131 16.41 -2.87 -22.89
N GLN A 132 17.33 -3.80 -23.14
CA GLN A 132 18.18 -3.76 -24.33
C GLN A 132 17.39 -3.80 -25.65
N LEU A 133 16.30 -4.56 -25.70
CA LEU A 133 15.49 -4.73 -26.90
C LEU A 133 14.47 -3.60 -27.11
N PHE A 134 13.86 -3.11 -26.04
CA PHE A 134 12.66 -2.27 -26.12
C PHE A 134 12.76 -0.91 -25.42
N SER A 135 13.91 -0.56 -24.86
CA SER A 135 14.13 0.76 -24.27
C SER A 135 13.86 1.88 -25.28
N GLY A 136 12.98 2.81 -24.91
CA GLY A 136 12.60 3.94 -25.74
C GLY A 136 11.76 3.60 -26.98
N LYS A 137 11.31 2.36 -27.14
CA LYS A 137 10.48 1.92 -28.28
C LYS A 137 8.97 1.98 -28.03
N PHE A 138 8.55 2.15 -26.77
CA PHE A 138 7.14 2.18 -26.39
C PHE A 138 6.47 3.55 -26.47
N TYR A 139 7.22 4.57 -26.88
CA TYR A 139 6.64 5.88 -27.10
C TYR A 139 5.67 5.87 -28.29
N LYS A 140 4.56 6.58 -28.14
CA LYS A 140 3.52 6.71 -29.14
C LYS A 140 3.10 8.17 -29.30
N CYS A 141 2.70 8.51 -30.52
CA CYS A 141 2.05 9.77 -30.81
C CYS A 141 0.53 9.61 -30.56
N VAL A 142 -0.07 10.50 -29.78
CA VAL A 142 -1.51 10.46 -29.46
C VAL A 142 -2.19 11.80 -29.71
N TYR A 143 -3.49 11.75 -30.00
CA TYR A 143 -4.31 12.94 -30.16
C TYR A 143 -4.48 13.68 -28.82
N VAL A 144 -4.47 15.02 -28.88
CA VAL A 144 -4.67 15.87 -27.71
C VAL A 144 -6.10 15.68 -27.18
N GLY A 145 -6.24 15.14 -25.98
CA GLY A 145 -7.51 15.01 -25.26
C GLY A 145 -8.17 13.62 -25.31
N THR A 146 -7.95 12.80 -26.35
CA THR A 146 -8.53 11.44 -26.42
C THR A 146 -7.55 10.32 -26.07
N HIS A 147 -6.23 10.59 -26.01
CA HIS A 147 -5.17 9.59 -25.77
C HIS A 147 -5.14 8.41 -26.76
N ASP A 148 -5.89 8.50 -27.86
CA ASP A 148 -5.91 7.50 -28.93
C ASP A 148 -4.63 7.57 -29.76
N ARG A 149 -4.15 6.40 -30.18
CA ARG A 149 -2.98 6.30 -31.07
C ARG A 149 -3.30 6.90 -32.43
N VAL A 150 -2.42 7.78 -32.89
CA VAL A 150 -2.46 8.25 -34.29
C VAL A 150 -2.07 7.07 -35.18
N ASN A 151 -2.89 6.76 -36.19
CA ASN A 151 -2.52 5.79 -37.21
C ASN A 151 -1.25 6.29 -37.90
N VAL A 152 -0.22 5.44 -37.96
CA VAL A 152 1.06 5.78 -38.59
C VAL A 152 0.79 6.04 -40.08
N SER A 153 0.57 7.30 -40.42
CA SER A 153 0.55 7.78 -41.80
C SER A 153 2.00 7.96 -42.26
N GLU A 154 2.25 7.89 -43.57
CA GLU A 154 3.60 8.05 -44.12
C GLU A 154 4.29 9.38 -43.71
N ASN A 155 3.52 10.33 -43.17
CA ASN A 155 3.98 11.65 -42.74
C ASN A 155 4.48 11.74 -41.29
N ILE A 156 4.25 10.75 -40.41
CA ILE A 156 4.66 10.81 -39.00
C ILE A 156 5.57 9.63 -38.67
N LYS A 157 6.88 9.80 -38.88
CA LYS A 157 7.89 8.76 -38.64
C LYS A 157 8.67 9.00 -37.36
N ASN A 158 8.93 10.26 -37.03
CA ASN A 158 9.75 10.63 -35.89
C ASN A 158 8.97 11.42 -34.83
N LYS A 159 9.54 11.50 -33.62
CA LYS A 159 9.05 12.35 -32.53
C LYS A 159 8.84 13.81 -32.97
N ASN A 160 9.76 14.33 -33.78
CA ASN A 160 9.70 15.71 -34.26
C ASN A 160 8.49 15.95 -35.17
N ASP A 161 8.15 14.99 -36.03
CA ASP A 161 6.98 15.08 -36.93
C ASP A 161 5.67 15.05 -36.14
N CYS A 162 5.62 14.23 -35.07
CA CYS A 162 4.50 14.19 -34.12
C CYS A 162 4.27 15.55 -33.44
N LEU A 163 5.33 16.17 -32.94
CA LEU A 163 5.25 17.48 -32.26
C LEU A 163 4.93 18.62 -33.24
N ASN A 164 5.47 18.58 -34.46
CA ASN A 164 5.18 19.57 -35.51
C ASN A 164 3.72 19.54 -35.96
N SER A 165 3.06 18.39 -35.83
CA SER A 165 1.65 18.19 -36.19
C SER A 165 0.69 18.46 -35.02
N ASN A 166 1.17 19.04 -33.92
CA ASN A 166 0.40 19.37 -32.72
C ASN A 166 -0.21 18.14 -32.00
N TYR A 167 0.50 17.01 -31.99
CA TYR A 167 0.16 15.81 -31.22
C TYR A 167 1.06 15.67 -29.98
N THR A 168 0.64 14.86 -29.00
CA THR A 168 1.42 14.59 -27.80
C THR A 168 2.24 13.30 -27.93
N TRP A 169 3.51 13.36 -27.55
CA TRP A 169 4.41 12.21 -27.50
C TRP A 169 4.40 11.62 -26.10
N GLU A 170 3.63 10.55 -25.91
CA GLU A 170 3.41 9.92 -24.60
C GLU A 170 4.04 8.53 -24.54
N ASN A 171 4.61 8.19 -23.38
CA ASN A 171 5.12 6.84 -23.13
C ASN A 171 4.00 5.92 -22.64
N SER A 172 4.09 4.62 -22.94
CA SER A 172 3.24 3.63 -22.31
C SER A 172 3.48 3.60 -20.80
N ARG A 173 2.41 3.43 -20.01
CA ARG A 173 2.48 3.32 -18.54
C ARG A 173 3.34 2.15 -18.07
N ILE A 174 3.33 1.06 -18.84
CA ILE A 174 4.16 -0.13 -18.64
C ILE A 174 5.10 -0.22 -19.84
N ASN A 175 6.41 -0.17 -19.58
CA ASN A 175 7.47 -0.09 -20.59
C ASN A 175 8.78 -0.74 -20.07
N PHE A 176 9.82 -0.75 -20.90
CA PHE A 176 11.13 -1.33 -20.59
C PHE A 176 12.24 -0.26 -20.62
N ASP A 177 11.97 0.95 -20.12
CA ASP A 177 13.01 2.00 -20.08
C ASP A 177 13.96 1.82 -18.88
N ASN A 178 13.49 1.19 -17.81
CA ASN A 178 14.26 0.88 -16.62
C ASN A 178 14.03 -0.56 -16.18
N VAL A 179 15.03 -1.18 -15.57
CA VAL A 179 14.94 -2.57 -15.07
C VAL A 179 13.76 -2.75 -14.12
N LEU A 180 13.52 -1.81 -13.19
CA LEU A 180 12.41 -1.90 -12.24
C LEU A 180 11.02 -1.85 -12.93
N ILE A 181 10.87 -1.03 -13.97
CA ILE A 181 9.62 -0.97 -14.74
C ILE A 181 9.47 -2.23 -15.61
N GLY A 182 10.59 -2.75 -16.12
CA GLY A 182 10.64 -4.05 -16.79
C GLY A 182 10.18 -5.21 -15.88
N TYR A 183 10.49 -5.17 -14.58
CA TYR A 183 9.94 -6.12 -13.61
C TYR A 183 8.42 -6.05 -13.50
N LEU A 184 7.84 -4.85 -13.49
CA LEU A 184 6.39 -4.66 -13.47
C LEU A 184 5.75 -5.17 -14.77
N ALA A 185 6.40 -4.94 -15.91
CA ALA A 185 5.95 -5.44 -17.20
C ALA A 185 5.95 -6.98 -17.23
N LEU A 186 7.03 -7.61 -16.77
CA LEU A 186 7.11 -9.08 -16.67
C LEU A 186 6.08 -9.64 -15.71
N PHE A 187 5.87 -8.99 -14.56
CA PHE A 187 4.84 -9.38 -13.60
C PHE A 187 3.44 -9.36 -14.23
N GLN A 188 3.10 -8.32 -15.00
CA GLN A 188 1.82 -8.22 -15.68
C GLN A 188 1.61 -9.34 -16.71
N VAL A 189 2.66 -9.67 -17.49
CA VAL A 189 2.63 -10.77 -18.48
C VAL A 189 2.42 -12.12 -17.80
N VAL A 190 3.16 -12.40 -16.72
CA VAL A 190 3.04 -13.66 -15.96
C VAL A 190 1.67 -13.78 -15.28
N SER A 191 1.11 -12.66 -14.83
CA SER A 191 -0.20 -12.61 -14.17
C SER A 191 -1.38 -12.73 -15.14
N TYR A 192 -1.12 -12.83 -16.46
CA TYR A 192 -2.14 -12.83 -17.53
C TYR A 192 -3.17 -11.70 -17.41
N GLN A 193 -2.76 -10.56 -16.84
CA GLN A 193 -3.62 -9.40 -16.64
C GLN A 193 -3.35 -8.41 -17.77
N ILE A 194 -3.82 -8.75 -18.98
CA ILE A 194 -3.62 -7.99 -20.22
C ILE A 194 -4.89 -7.23 -20.56
#